data_AF-A0A1R4KZX6-F1
#
_entry.id   AF-A0A1R4KZX6-F1
#
_cell.length_a   1.000
_cell.length_b   1.000
_cell.length_c   1.000
_cell.angle_alpha   90.00
_cell.angle_beta   90.00
_cell.angle_gamma   90.00
#
_symmetry.space_group_name_H-M   'P 1'
#
loop_
_entity.id
_entity.type
_entity.pdbx_description
1 polymer ?
#
loop_
_entity_poly.entity_id
_entity_poly.type
_entity_poly.pdbx_seq_one_letter_code
_entity_poly.pdbx_strand_id
1 'polypeptide(L)'
;MDFAKSHFGLIKGDRVLGRLYEVFSDTNNEELPNRFTATATDLKSEEELIFRVGGLYAGPSIAVPGIFTGVTAVDRFLVNSGGVNYVSVLHNDSLIIAINLDGLPEQKSDPILTMRVIGLLQGTY
;
A
#
# COMPACT_ATOMS: atom_id res chain seq x y z
N MET A 1 -4.04 17.32 -18.08
CA MET A 1 -2.88 17.69 -17.24
C MET A 1 -3.37 17.69 -15.80
N ASP A 2 -2.79 16.87 -14.92
CA ASP A 2 -3.41 16.42 -13.64
C ASP A 2 -2.64 16.89 -12.40
N PHE A 3 -2.30 18.18 -12.35
CA PHE A 3 -1.56 18.76 -11.24
C PHE A 3 -2.50 19.18 -10.10
N ALA A 4 -2.11 18.88 -8.86
CA ALA A 4 -2.77 19.41 -7.68
C ALA A 4 -2.27 20.84 -7.39
N LYS A 5 -3.17 21.72 -6.94
CA LYS A 5 -2.85 23.12 -6.56
C LYS A 5 -2.50 23.27 -5.07
N SER A 6 -2.23 22.18 -4.35
CA SER A 6 -2.02 22.19 -2.90
C SER A 6 -0.57 21.86 -2.53
N HIS A 7 -0.14 22.31 -1.35
CA HIS A 7 1.22 22.08 -0.83
C HIS A 7 1.50 20.62 -0.42
N PHE A 8 0.54 19.71 -0.63
CA PHE A 8 0.59 18.33 -0.12
C PHE A 8 0.62 17.25 -1.23
N GLY A 9 0.69 17.64 -2.51
CA GLY A 9 0.86 16.70 -3.62
C GLY A 9 1.03 17.39 -4.97
N LEU A 10 1.96 16.92 -5.80
CA LEU A 10 2.19 17.46 -7.14
C LEU A 10 1.14 16.96 -8.15
N ILE A 11 0.62 15.74 -7.96
CA ILE A 11 -0.30 15.06 -8.88
C ILE A 11 -1.54 14.63 -8.08
N LYS A 12 -2.74 14.78 -8.65
CA LYS A 12 -3.96 14.32 -7.97
C LYS A 12 -4.04 12.80 -7.92
N GLY A 13 -3.60 12.14 -8.99
CA GLY A 13 -3.62 10.68 -9.14
C GLY A 13 -4.77 10.19 -10.02
N ASP A 14 -5.69 11.06 -10.40
CA ASP A 14 -6.88 10.77 -11.21
C ASP A 14 -6.53 10.07 -12.53
N ARG A 15 -5.42 10.46 -13.18
CA ARG A 15 -4.99 9.81 -14.43
C ARG A 15 -4.48 8.39 -14.21
N VAL A 16 -3.73 8.15 -13.13
CA VAL A 16 -3.18 6.82 -12.81
C VAL A 16 -4.32 5.90 -12.39
N LEU A 17 -5.19 6.38 -11.51
CA LEU A 17 -6.41 5.70 -11.10
C LEU A 17 -7.29 5.37 -12.31
N GLY A 18 -7.52 6.32 -13.23
CA GLY A 18 -8.29 6.08 -14.45
C GLY A 18 -7.73 4.93 -15.29
N ARG A 19 -6.41 4.80 -15.42
CA ARG A 19 -5.78 3.65 -16.10
C ARG A 19 -5.91 2.35 -15.32
N LEU A 20 -5.88 2.40 -14.00
CA LEU A 20 -6.10 1.22 -13.17
C LEU A 20 -7.55 0.72 -13.26
N TYR A 21 -8.54 1.62 -13.42
CA TYR A 21 -9.95 1.27 -13.69
C TYR A 21 -10.17 0.69 -15.10
N GLU A 22 -9.29 0.99 -16.06
CA GLU A 22 -9.35 0.36 -17.40
C GLU A 22 -8.83 -1.10 -17.37
N VAL A 23 -7.95 -1.43 -16.42
CA VAL A 23 -7.26 -2.73 -16.35
C VAL A 23 -7.93 -3.68 -15.36
N PHE A 24 -8.36 -3.17 -14.21
CA PHE A 24 -9.02 -3.95 -13.17
C PHE A 24 -10.49 -3.54 -13.06
N SER A 25 -11.34 -4.51 -12.76
CA SER A 25 -12.77 -4.27 -12.52
C SER A 25 -12.95 -3.43 -11.24
N ASP A 26 -13.91 -2.50 -11.27
CA ASP A 26 -14.35 -1.78 -10.08
C ASP A 26 -15.02 -2.77 -9.11
N THR A 27 -14.23 -3.25 -8.14
CA THR A 27 -14.57 -4.33 -7.22
C THR A 27 -14.24 -3.89 -5.81
N ASN A 28 -15.05 -4.29 -4.84
CA ASN A 28 -14.73 -4.03 -3.44
C ASN A 28 -13.75 -5.09 -2.89
N ASN A 29 -12.98 -4.71 -1.87
CA ASN A 29 -11.95 -5.55 -1.24
C ASN A 29 -12.53 -6.89 -0.72
N GLU A 30 -13.75 -6.86 -0.20
CA GLU A 30 -14.48 -8.01 0.33
C GLU A 30 -15.05 -8.94 -0.75
N GLU A 31 -15.13 -8.46 -1.99
CA GLU A 31 -15.63 -9.22 -3.15
C GLU A 31 -14.51 -9.95 -3.89
N LEU A 32 -13.25 -9.68 -3.54
CA LEU A 32 -12.11 -10.34 -4.15
C LEU A 32 -12.05 -11.83 -3.78
N PRO A 33 -11.65 -12.71 -4.74
CA PRO A 33 -11.56 -14.14 -4.49
C PRO A 33 -10.53 -14.49 -3.41
N ASN A 34 -9.51 -13.64 -3.25
CA ASN A 34 -8.51 -13.73 -2.20
C ASN A 34 -8.71 -12.58 -1.22
N ARG A 35 -8.61 -12.87 0.08
CA ARG A 35 -8.68 -11.85 1.13
C ARG A 35 -7.63 -10.78 0.89
N PHE A 36 -8.09 -9.56 0.67
CA PHE A 36 -7.24 -8.39 0.49
C PHE A 36 -7.45 -7.41 1.64
N THR A 37 -6.41 -6.63 1.93
CA THR A 37 -6.45 -5.60 2.94
C THR A 37 -5.51 -4.49 2.50
N ALA A 38 -6.02 -3.27 2.42
CA ALA A 38 -5.23 -2.08 2.17
C ALA A 38 -4.93 -1.38 3.51
N THR A 39 -3.81 -0.67 3.58
CA THR A 39 -3.43 0.09 4.78
C THR A 39 -3.15 1.55 4.43
N ALA A 40 -3.30 2.41 5.43
CA ALA A 40 -2.94 3.82 5.34
C ALA A 40 -2.48 4.32 6.71
N THR A 41 -1.84 5.47 6.74
CA THR A 41 -1.43 6.13 7.98
C THR A 41 -2.15 7.46 8.09
N ASP A 42 -2.77 7.73 9.25
CA ASP A 42 -3.22 9.07 9.58
C ASP A 42 -2.00 9.93 9.93
N LEU A 43 -1.72 10.93 9.08
CA LEU A 43 -0.54 11.77 9.20
C LEU A 43 -0.53 12.61 10.48
N LYS A 44 -1.70 12.83 11.12
CA LYS A 44 -1.78 13.61 12.35
C LYS A 44 -1.47 12.77 13.60
N SER A 45 -2.03 11.57 13.67
CA SER A 45 -1.91 10.69 14.85
C SER A 45 -0.83 9.62 14.71
N GLU A 46 -0.28 9.45 13.50
CA GLU A 46 0.64 8.37 13.12
C GLU A 46 0.04 6.97 13.27
N GLU A 47 -1.29 6.88 13.39
CA GLU A 47 -2.02 5.61 13.52
C GLU A 47 -2.12 4.90 12.15
N GLU A 48 -1.87 3.59 12.14
CA GLU A 48 -2.13 2.71 10.99
C GLU A 48 -3.62 2.33 10.94
N LEU A 49 -4.24 2.53 9.78
CA LEU A 49 -5.61 2.12 9.51
C LEU A 49 -5.62 0.96 8.52
N ILE A 50 -6.47 -0.02 8.80
CA ILE A 50 -6.62 -1.25 8.03
C ILE A 50 -7.99 -1.28 7.36
N PHE A 51 -8.01 -1.35 6.03
CA PHE A 51 -9.21 -1.37 5.20
C PHE A 51 -9.43 -2.77 4.63
N ARG A 52 -10.47 -3.44 5.11
CA ARG A 52 -10.91 -4.75 4.60
C ARG A 52 -12.12 -4.66 3.67
N VAL A 53 -12.82 -3.53 3.72
CA VAL A 53 -14.07 -3.29 3.00
C VAL A 53 -13.98 -2.03 2.16
N GLY A 54 -14.75 -1.97 1.09
CA GLY A 54 -14.81 -0.84 0.16
C GLY A 54 -13.91 -1.01 -1.06
N GLY A 55 -13.87 -0.01 -1.94
CA GLY A 55 -13.26 -0.12 -3.26
C GLY A 55 -11.77 -0.53 -3.24
N LEU A 56 -11.38 -1.34 -4.22
CA LEU A 56 -10.02 -1.85 -4.41
C LEU A 56 -8.96 -0.75 -4.45
N TYR A 57 -9.31 0.38 -5.05
CA TYR A 57 -8.42 1.53 -5.21
C TYR A 57 -8.51 2.47 -4.01
N ALA A 58 -8.46 1.92 -2.79
CA ALA A 58 -8.51 2.68 -1.55
C ALA A 58 -7.53 3.88 -1.63
N GLY A 59 -8.06 5.08 -1.89
CA GLY A 59 -7.28 6.27 -2.19
C GLY A 59 -6.14 6.56 -1.20
N PRO A 60 -6.32 6.36 0.12
CA PRO A 60 -5.25 6.56 1.10
C PRO A 60 -4.01 5.68 0.89
N SER A 61 -4.16 4.42 0.49
CA SER A 61 -3.03 3.46 0.46
C SER A 61 -2.03 3.75 -0.66
N ILE A 62 -2.41 4.55 -1.65
CA ILE A 62 -1.55 5.00 -2.74
C ILE A 62 -1.11 6.46 -2.61
N ALA A 63 -1.59 7.17 -1.57
CA ALA A 63 -1.36 8.60 -1.39
C ALA A 63 0.04 8.87 -0.83
N VAL A 64 1.07 8.79 -1.67
CA VAL A 64 2.46 9.09 -1.30
C VAL A 64 2.65 10.59 -1.09
N PRO A 65 3.01 11.06 0.11
CA PRO A 65 3.20 12.49 0.40
C PRO A 65 4.14 13.17 -0.59
N GLY A 66 3.75 14.36 -1.07
CA GLY A 66 4.53 15.12 -2.06
C GLY A 66 4.38 14.64 -3.50
N ILE A 67 3.88 13.42 -3.75
CA ILE A 67 3.58 12.90 -5.10
C ILE A 67 2.07 12.90 -5.33
N PHE A 68 1.34 12.13 -4.53
CA PHE A 68 -0.11 12.03 -4.57
C PHE A 68 -0.74 12.76 -3.39
N THR A 69 -1.92 13.34 -3.61
CA THR A 69 -2.62 14.07 -2.56
C THR A 69 -3.21 13.09 -1.55
N GLY A 70 -3.02 13.35 -0.25
CA GLY A 70 -3.66 12.60 0.83
C GLY A 70 -5.20 12.71 0.80
N VAL A 71 -5.86 11.77 1.47
CA VAL A 71 -7.32 11.72 1.57
C VAL A 71 -7.77 12.24 2.93
N THR A 72 -8.60 13.28 2.92
CA THR A 72 -9.23 13.78 4.15
C THR A 72 -10.50 12.99 4.45
N ALA A 73 -10.56 12.37 5.62
CA ALA A 73 -11.74 11.64 6.09
C ALA A 73 -12.10 12.11 7.51
N VAL A 74 -13.23 12.80 7.63
CA VAL A 74 -13.69 13.43 8.89
C VAL A 74 -12.57 14.31 9.48
N ASP A 75 -11.90 13.86 10.55
CA ASP A 75 -10.84 14.58 11.25
C ASP A 75 -9.42 14.08 10.93
N ARG A 76 -9.32 13.04 10.09
CA ARG A 76 -8.06 12.36 9.73
C ARG A 76 -7.54 12.81 8.37
N PHE A 77 -6.22 12.84 8.23
CA PHE A 77 -5.57 13.07 6.95
C PHE A 77 -4.72 11.86 6.58
N LEU A 78 -5.24 11.05 5.67
CA LEU A 78 -4.71 9.73 5.39
C LEU A 78 -3.73 9.75 4.21
N VAL A 79 -2.59 9.11 4.40
CA VAL A 79 -1.53 8.94 3.39
C VAL A 79 -1.10 7.47 3.33
N ASN A 80 -0.32 7.09 2.31
CA ASN A 80 0.26 5.76 2.23
C ASN A 80 1.16 5.51 3.46
N SER A 81 1.08 4.31 4.04
CA SER A 81 2.00 3.81 5.06
C SER A 81 3.41 3.58 4.49
N GLY A 82 4.14 4.66 4.19
CA GLY A 82 5.48 4.64 3.58
C GLY A 82 6.62 4.25 4.52
N GLY A 83 6.37 3.43 5.55
CA GLY A 83 7.40 3.05 6.53
C GLY A 83 6.84 2.43 7.82
N VAL A 84 5.53 2.57 8.05
CA VAL A 84 4.83 1.91 9.15
C VAL A 84 4.40 0.53 8.65
N ASN A 85 5.29 -0.44 8.82
CA ASN A 85 5.03 -1.88 8.67
C ASN A 85 4.66 -2.35 7.24
N TYR A 86 5.68 -2.73 6.46
CA TYR A 86 5.49 -3.34 5.12
C TYR A 86 4.71 -4.66 5.12
N VAL A 87 4.40 -5.19 6.30
CA VAL A 87 3.64 -6.43 6.46
C VAL A 87 2.69 -6.24 7.64
N SER A 88 1.45 -5.83 7.38
CA SER A 88 0.41 -5.92 8.39
C SER A 88 0.10 -7.40 8.61
N VAL A 89 0.84 -8.03 9.52
CA VAL A 89 0.74 -9.45 9.82
C VAL A 89 -0.57 -9.71 10.55
N LEU A 90 -1.54 -10.27 9.83
CA LEU A 90 -2.73 -10.81 10.44
C LEU A 90 -2.39 -12.17 11.03
N HIS A 91 -2.40 -12.22 12.36
CA HIS A 91 -2.18 -13.43 13.15
C HIS A 91 -3.13 -14.54 12.72
N ASN A 92 -2.56 -15.60 12.16
CA ASN A 92 -3.11 -16.95 12.04
C ASN A 92 -1.91 -17.90 11.93
N ASP A 93 -2.09 -19.19 12.25
CA ASP A 93 -1.07 -20.25 12.16
C ASP A 93 -0.67 -20.59 10.70
N SER A 94 -0.53 -19.56 9.86
CA SER A 94 -0.31 -19.65 8.41
C SER A 94 1.10 -19.19 8.05
N LEU A 95 1.65 -19.77 6.98
CA LEU A 95 2.89 -19.31 6.37
C LEU A 95 2.69 -17.88 5.82
N ILE A 96 3.57 -16.95 6.19
CA ILE A 96 3.55 -15.56 5.74
C ILE A 96 4.71 -15.35 4.77
N ILE A 97 4.39 -14.82 3.58
CA ILE A 97 5.40 -14.37 2.61
C ILE A 97 5.43 -12.84 2.65
N ALA A 98 6.51 -12.29 3.20
CA ALA A 98 6.77 -10.87 3.24
C ALA A 98 7.69 -10.46 2.07
N ILE A 99 7.29 -9.45 1.30
CA ILE A 99 8.06 -8.95 0.16
C ILE A 99 8.49 -7.51 0.45
N ASN A 100 9.79 -7.28 0.54
CA ASN A 100 10.38 -5.94 0.65
C ASN A 100 11.04 -5.56 -0.69
N LEU A 101 10.67 -4.40 -1.23
CA LEU A 101 11.18 -3.88 -2.50
C LEU A 101 12.35 -2.90 -2.32
N ASP A 102 12.74 -2.55 -1.10
CA ASP A 102 13.84 -1.63 -0.78
C ASP A 102 15.25 -2.25 -0.95
N GLY A 103 15.32 -3.45 -1.54
CA GLY A 103 16.59 -4.14 -1.79
C GLY A 103 17.45 -3.42 -2.83
N LEU A 104 18.77 -3.49 -2.66
CA LEU A 104 19.69 -3.08 -3.72
C LEU A 104 19.46 -3.97 -4.96
N PRO A 105 19.49 -3.42 -6.18
CA PRO A 105 19.39 -4.23 -7.39
C PRO A 105 20.50 -5.28 -7.39
N GLU A 106 20.13 -6.55 -7.32
CA GLU A 106 21.08 -7.65 -7.41
C GLU A 106 21.62 -7.70 -8.85
N GLN A 107 22.95 -7.75 -9.02
CA GLN A 107 23.50 -8.02 -10.34
C GLN A 107 22.98 -9.37 -10.80
N LYS A 108 22.47 -9.41 -12.04
CA LYS A 108 21.87 -10.57 -12.68
C LYS A 108 22.82 -11.78 -12.59
N SER A 109 22.66 -12.61 -11.58
CA SER A 109 23.26 -13.94 -11.53
C SER A 109 22.31 -14.92 -12.22
N ASP A 110 22.86 -16.02 -12.72
CA ASP A 110 22.14 -17.05 -13.50
C ASP A 110 20.78 -17.43 -12.86
N PRO A 111 19.78 -17.86 -13.66
CA PRO A 111 18.37 -17.99 -13.27
C PRO A 111 18.08 -19.17 -12.30
N ILE A 112 19.00 -19.47 -11.40
CA ILE A 112 18.71 -20.29 -10.24
C ILE A 112 17.99 -19.38 -9.26
N LEU A 113 16.66 -19.44 -9.30
CA LEU A 113 15.73 -18.76 -8.39
C LEU A 113 15.95 -19.30 -6.97
N THR A 114 17.04 -18.88 -6.34
CA THR A 114 17.34 -19.22 -4.95
C THR A 114 16.54 -18.25 -4.11
N MET A 115 15.43 -18.73 -3.53
CA MET A 115 14.62 -17.94 -2.61
C MET A 115 15.49 -17.57 -1.40
N ARG A 116 16.04 -16.35 -1.40
CA ARG A 116 16.84 -15.84 -0.29
C ARG A 116 15.90 -15.38 0.80
N VAL A 117 15.89 -16.10 1.92
CA VAL A 117 15.26 -15.62 3.15
C VAL A 117 16.11 -14.46 3.68
N ILE A 118 15.62 -13.23 3.49
CA ILE A 118 16.31 -12.01 3.94
C ILE A 118 16.08 -11.74 5.44
N GLY A 119 15.15 -12.46 6.06
CA GLY A 119 14.97 -12.47 7.51
C GLY A 119 13.79 -13.35 7.92
N LEU A 120 13.83 -13.87 9.14
CA LEU A 120 12.64 -14.35 9.84
C LEU A 120 12.04 -13.13 10.54
N LEU A 121 10.80 -12.77 10.18
CA LEU A 121 9.99 -11.89 11.02
C LEU A 121 9.64 -12.69 12.28
N GLN A 122 10.54 -12.69 13.26
CA GLN A 122 10.20 -13.14 14.60
C GLN A 122 9.40 -12.01 15.24
N GLY A 123 8.08 -12.21 15.32
CA GLY A 123 7.26 -11.39 16.20
C GLY A 123 7.72 -11.62 17.62
N THR A 124 8.52 -10.69 18.15
CA THR A 124 8.69 -10.55 19.59
C THR A 124 7.36 -10.01 20.11
N TYR A 125 6.61 -10.86 20.81
CA TYR A 125 5.59 -10.44 21.76
C TYR A 125 6.23 -10.34 23.13
#